data_AF-A0A2N3T7T9-F1
#
_entry.id   AF-A0A2N3T7T9-F1
#
_cell.length_a   1.000
_cell.length_b   1.000
_cell.length_c   1.000
_cell.angle_alpha   90.00
_cell.angle_beta   90.00
_cell.angle_gamma   90.00
#
_symmetry.space_group_name_H-M   'P 1'
#
loop_
_entity.id
_entity.type
_entity.pdbx_description
1 polymer ?
#
loop_
_entity_poly.entity_id
_entity_poly.type
_entity_poly.pdbx_seq_one_letter_code
_entity_poly.pdbx_strand_id
1 'polypeptide(L)' 'MLNNIMNLNGVEKLNRKQQLSVNGGRKQCIDPRTGLCTDYGRHCAELECVLIID' A
#
# COMPACT_ATOMS: atom_id res chain seq x y z
N MET A 1 -7.82 -19.54 7.12
CA MET A 1 -8.15 -19.49 8.56
C MET A 1 -7.11 -18.62 9.25
N LEU A 2 -7.51 -17.50 9.86
CA LEU A 2 -6.58 -16.66 10.61
C LEU A 2 -6.53 -17.19 12.06
N ASN A 3 -5.42 -17.83 12.42
CA ASN A 3 -5.15 -18.21 13.81
C ASN A 3 -4.89 -16.92 14.60
N ASN A 4 -5.78 -16.60 15.54
CA ASN A 4 -5.68 -15.43 16.42
C ASN A 4 -4.51 -15.62 17.38
N ILE A 5 -3.33 -15.12 17.02
CA ILE A 5 -2.16 -15.06 17.90
C ILE A 5 -2.11 -13.65 18.50
N MET A 6 -2.23 -13.61 19.84
CA MET A 6 -2.00 -12.50 20.79
C MET A 6 -3.22 -11.66 21.21
N ASN A 7 -3.68 -11.91 22.45
CA ASN A 7 -4.33 -10.89 23.29
C ASN A 7 -3.25 -9.89 23.73
N LEU A 8 -2.95 -8.91 22.89
CA LEU A 8 -2.02 -7.83 23.23
C LEU A 8 -2.70 -6.86 24.21
N ASN A 9 -2.25 -6.84 25.46
CA ASN A 9 -2.70 -5.86 26.45
C ASN A 9 -2.17 -4.47 26.11
N GLY A 10 -3.04 -3.45 26.10
CA GLY A 10 -2.68 -2.07 25.77
C GLY A 10 -2.64 -1.74 24.28
N VAL A 11 -3.11 -2.63 23.40
CA VAL A 11 -3.14 -2.41 21.96
C VAL A 11 -4.55 -2.04 21.51
N GLU A 12 -4.70 -0.87 20.90
CA GLU A 12 -5.95 -0.43 20.29
C GLU A 12 -6.19 -1.21 18.99
N LYS A 13 -7.31 -1.94 18.93
CA LYS A 13 -7.72 -2.61 17.69
C LYS A 13 -8.14 -1.54 16.69
N LEU A 14 -7.31 -1.33 15.67
CA LEU A 14 -7.60 -0.40 14.59
C LEU A 14 -8.90 -0.79 13.89
N ASN A 15 -9.81 0.17 13.75
CA ASN A 15 -10.96 0.03 12.87
C ASN A 15 -10.51 0.01 11.39
N ARG A 16 -11.40 -0.38 10.47
CA ARG A 16 -11.05 -0.51 9.04
C ARG A 16 -10.44 0.77 8.43
N LYS A 17 -10.91 1.96 8.84
CA LYS A 17 -10.36 3.24 8.34
C LYS A 17 -8.94 3.48 8.85
N GLN A 18 -8.70 3.21 10.13
CA GLN A 18 -7.37 3.30 10.73
C GLN A 18 -6.41 2.28 10.12
N GLN A 19 -6.86 1.04 9.89
CA GLN A 19 -6.06 0.02 9.20
C GLN A 19 -5.70 0.44 7.77
N LEU A 20 -6.61 1.04 7.02
CA LEU A 20 -6.33 1.56 5.68
C LEU A 20 -5.31 2.70 5.71
N SER A 21 -5.41 3.59 6.70
CA SER A 21 -4.46 4.68 6.90
C SER A 21 -3.06 4.18 7.26
N VAL A 22 -2.96 3.11 8.06
CA VAL A 22 -1.68 2.53 8.51
C VAL A 22 -1.05 1.66 7.42
N ASN A 23 -1.84 0.80 6.79
CA ASN A 23 -1.32 -0.12 5.78
C ASN A 23 -0.93 0.64 4.50
N GLY A 24 -1.63 1.74 4.19
CA GLY A 24 -1.41 2.50 2.96
C GLY A 24 -1.72 1.70 1.70
N GLY A 25 -2.19 2.38 0.66
CA GLY A 25 -2.18 1.80 -0.69
C GLY A 25 -0.81 1.98 -1.34
N ARG A 26 -0.59 1.30 -2.47
CA ARG A 26 0.48 1.70 -3.38
C ARG A 26 0.17 3.12 -3.90
N LYS A 27 1.21 3.92 -4.11
CA LYS A 27 1.12 5.29 -4.63
C LYS A 27 0.65 5.26 -6.09
N GLN A 28 -0.27 6.14 -6.48
CA GLN A 28 -0.54 6.39 -7.89
C GLN A 28 0.67 7.12 -8.48
N CYS A 29 1.37 6.47 -9.40
CA CYS A 29 2.58 6.99 -10.04
C CYS A 29 2.32 7.49 -11.45
N ILE A 30 1.17 7.17 -12.08
CA ILE A 30 0.78 7.73 -13.38
C ILE A 30 0.11 9.10 -13.22
N ASP A 31 0.59 10.08 -13.99
CA ASP A 31 -0.13 11.33 -14.18
C ASP A 31 -1.36 11.08 -15.07
N PRO A 32 -2.59 11.29 -14.56
CA PRO A 32 -3.82 11.01 -15.29
C PRO A 32 -4.02 11.90 -16.52
N ARG A 33 -3.28 13.02 -16.66
CA ARG A 33 -3.38 13.92 -17.82
C ARG A 33 -2.49 13.47 -18.97
N THR A 34 -1.30 12.95 -18.67
CA THR A 34 -0.29 12.60 -19.68
C THR A 34 -0.18 11.10 -19.90
N GLY A 35 -0.64 10.29 -18.95
CA GLY A 35 -0.49 8.84 -18.98
C GLY A 35 0.94 8.37 -18.70
N LEU A 36 1.84 9.27 -18.28
CA LEU A 36 3.25 8.97 -18.02
C LEU A 36 3.49 8.71 -16.53
N CYS A 37 4.45 7.83 -16.25
CA CYS A 37 4.93 7.61 -14.89
C CYS A 37 5.69 8.86 -14.40
N THR A 38 5.18 9.47 -13.33
CA THR A 38 5.82 10.56 -12.58
C THR A 38 6.91 10.07 -11.63
N ASP A 39 6.90 8.79 -11.31
CA ASP A 39 7.75 8.13 -10.33
C ASP A 39 7.84 6.63 -10.67
N TYR A 40 8.90 5.96 -10.24
CA TYR A 40 9.15 4.56 -10.55
C TYR A 40 9.60 3.77 -9.31
N GLY A 41 9.00 2.60 -9.08
CA GLY A 41 9.41 1.69 -8.01
C GLY A 41 8.31 0.78 -7.50
N ARG A 42 8.65 -0.14 -6.57
CA ARG A 42 7.70 -1.11 -5.99
C ARG A 42 6.60 -0.47 -5.14
N HIS A 43 6.75 0.80 -4.80
CA HIS A 43 5.73 1.60 -4.12
C HIS A 43 4.61 2.05 -5.05
N CYS A 44 4.80 1.99 -6.38
CA CYS A 44 3.80 2.38 -7.37
C CYS A 44 2.70 1.34 -7.54
N ALA A 45 1.46 1.83 -7.73
CA ALA A 45 0.28 1.00 -7.93
C ALA A 45 0.28 0.38 -9.33
N GLU A 46 0.78 1.13 -10.31
CA GLU A 46 0.82 0.78 -11.72
C GLU A 46 2.04 -0.08 -12.05
N LEU A 47 1.81 -1.23 -12.68
CA LEU A 47 2.87 -2.22 -12.96
C LEU A 47 3.88 -1.70 -13.96
N GLU A 48 3.43 -0.89 -14.93
CA GLU A 48 4.27 -0.20 -15.91
C GLU A 48 5.24 0.80 -15.27
N CYS A 49 4.93 1.29 -14.07
CA CYS A 49 5.82 2.19 -13.31
C CYS A 49 6.69 1.43 -12.29
N VAL A 50 6.58 0.10 -12.20
CA VAL A 50 7.47 -0.71 -11.37
C VAL A 50 8.71 -1.06 -12.21
N LEU A 51 9.88 -0.52 -11.85
CA LEU A 51 11.15 -0.99 -12.42
C LEU A 51 11.39 -2.42 -11.94
N ILE A 52 11.11 -3.40 -12.80
CA ILE A 52 11.51 -4.79 -12.60
C ILE A 52 12.98 -4.87 -13.04
N ILE A 53 13.88 -4.95 -12.06
CA ILE A 53 15.27 -5.34 -12.31
C ILE A 53 15.30 -6.84 -12.04
N ASP A 54 15.46 -7.64 -13.09
CA ASP A 54 15.73 -9.08 -13.01
C ASP A 54 17.16 -9.35 -12.49
#